data_AF-S4P1Z4-F1
#
_entry.id   AF-S4P1Z4-F1
#
_cell.length_a   1.000
_cell.length_b   1.000
_cell.length_c   1.000
_cell.angle_alpha   90.00
_cell.angle_beta   90.00
_cell.angle_gamma   90.00
#
_symmetry.space_group_name_H-M   'P 1'
#
loop_
_entity.id
_entity.type
_entity.pdbx_description
1 polymer ?
#
loop_
_entity_poly.entity_id
_entity_poly.type
_entity_poly.pdbx_seq_one_letter_code
_entity_poly.pdbx_strand_id
1 'polypeptide(L)'
;MVFGCHNSKVYSIIIKNFQPTLQWTVELTSPVYSTPRSLSDKQILAASNNGILCILDSDTGSIISEYALPNETFSSPAVYGDYIFIGCRNDSLYSLKYISGI
;
A
#
# COMPACT_ATOMS: atom_id res chain seq x y z
N MET A 1 12.34 -0.60 2.94
CA MET A 1 11.29 -0.23 3.91
C MET A 1 10.38 0.79 3.25
N VAL A 2 9.06 0.71 3.46
CA VAL A 2 8.11 1.57 2.72
C VAL A 2 7.17 2.29 3.67
N PHE A 3 6.88 3.56 3.36
CA PHE A 3 6.15 4.49 4.21
C PHE A 3 5.08 5.24 3.41
N GLY A 4 3.86 5.30 3.95
CA GLY A 4 2.84 6.23 3.50
C GLY A 4 3.04 7.61 4.13
N CYS A 5 2.67 8.67 3.42
CA CYS A 5 2.74 10.03 3.92
C CYS A 5 1.47 10.83 3.62
N HIS A 6 1.19 11.81 4.48
CA HIS A 6 0.06 12.73 4.35
C HIS A 6 0.08 13.54 3.03
N ASN A 7 1.24 13.73 2.42
CA ASN A 7 1.38 14.48 1.17
C ASN A 7 1.01 13.66 -0.09
N SER A 8 0.15 12.65 0.06
CA SER A 8 -0.29 11.72 -0.99
C SER A 8 0.81 10.85 -1.58
N LYS A 9 2.00 10.77 -0.97
CA LYS A 9 3.11 9.98 -1.50
C LYS A 9 3.41 8.74 -0.68
N VAL A 10 3.91 7.72 -1.35
CA VAL A 10 4.54 6.54 -0.77
C VAL A 10 6.03 6.59 -1.06
N TYR A 11 6.83 6.34 -0.05
CA TYR A 11 8.28 6.39 -0.09
C TYR A 11 8.86 5.01 0.17
N SER A 12 9.78 4.55 -0.67
CA SER A 12 10.66 3.43 -0.32
C SER A 12 12.05 3.93 0.01
N ILE A 13 12.60 3.41 1.09
CA ILE A 13 13.99 3.62 1.48
C ILE A 13 14.72 2.28 1.57
N ILE A 14 15.94 2.26 1.08
CA ILE A 14 16.90 1.17 1.27
C ILE A 14 17.94 1.63 2.30
N ILE A 15 18.27 0.76 3.25
CA ILE A 15 19.36 0.97 4.19
C ILE A 15 20.53 0.08 3.78
N LYS A 16 21.67 0.69 3.44
CA LYS A 16 22.94 -0.01 3.20
C LYS A 16 23.99 0.59 4.13
N ASN A 17 24.77 -0.25 4.84
CA ASN A 17 25.81 0.19 5.77
C ASN A 17 25.32 1.25 6.78
N PHE A 18 24.14 1.03 7.36
CA PHE A 18 23.49 1.96 8.30
C PHE A 18 23.15 3.35 7.72
N GLN A 19 23.17 3.51 6.39
CA GLN A 19 22.81 4.75 5.71
C GLN A 19 21.49 4.57 4.94
N PRO A 20 20.43 5.33 5.27
CA PRO A 20 19.18 5.31 4.52
C PRO A 20 19.33 6.10 3.22
N THR A 21 18.81 5.53 2.13
CA THR A 21 18.75 6.16 0.81
C THR A 21 17.33 6.04 0.27
N LEU A 22 16.81 7.15 -0.28
CA LEU A 22 15.53 7.13 -0.98
C LEU A 22 15.69 6.28 -2.24
N GLN A 23 14.92 5.19 -2.34
CA GLN A 23 14.93 4.31 -3.49
C GLN A 23 13.98 4.83 -4.57
N TRP A 24 12.74 5.08 -4.20
CA TRP A 24 11.72 5.62 -5.09
C TRP A 24 10.64 6.37 -4.31
N THR A 25 9.85 7.15 -5.05
CA THR A 25 8.65 7.83 -4.56
C THR A 25 7.56 7.71 -5.59
N VAL A 26 6.34 7.38 -5.16
CA VAL A 26 5.16 7.37 -6.00
C VAL A 26 4.09 8.25 -5.39
N GLU A 27 3.36 8.97 -6.23
CA GLU A 27 2.21 9.78 -5.83
C GLU A 27 0.94 8.99 -6.06
N LEU A 28 0.10 8.90 -5.02
CA LEU A 28 -1.22 8.30 -5.08
C LEU A 28 -2.29 9.40 -5.16
N THR A 29 -3.54 8.98 -5.28
CA THR A 29 -4.67 9.88 -5.54
C THR A 29 -5.13 10.68 -4.30
N SER A 30 -4.62 10.36 -3.11
CA SER A 30 -5.03 10.99 -1.83
C SER A 30 -3.98 10.73 -0.73
N PRO A 31 -4.00 11.44 0.42
CA PRO A 31 -3.09 11.20 1.53
C PRO A 31 -3.00 9.73 1.96
N VAL A 32 -1.80 9.26 2.31
CA VAL A 32 -1.57 7.87 2.71
C VAL A 32 -1.29 7.82 4.21
N TYR A 33 -2.34 7.67 5.01
CA TYR A 33 -2.23 7.49 6.47
C TYR A 33 -1.96 6.03 6.85
N SER A 34 -2.36 5.09 5.99
CA SER A 34 -2.16 3.67 6.19
C SER A 34 -0.67 3.30 6.14
N THR A 35 -0.28 2.26 6.86
CA THR A 35 1.05 1.65 6.71
C THR A 35 1.06 0.74 5.47
N PRO A 36 1.87 1.01 4.44
CA PRO A 36 2.00 0.11 3.30
C PRO A 36 2.47 -1.28 3.74
N ARG A 37 2.00 -2.32 3.06
CA ARG A 37 2.22 -3.71 3.46
C ARG A 37 2.78 -4.53 2.30
N SER A 38 3.90 -5.22 2.53
CA SER A 38 4.42 -6.20 1.58
C SER A 38 3.43 -7.35 1.42
N LEU A 39 3.10 -7.66 0.16
CA LEU A 39 2.31 -8.83 -0.22
C LEU A 39 3.21 -9.99 -0.66
N SER A 40 4.34 -9.67 -1.30
CA SER A 40 5.38 -10.59 -1.74
C SER A 40 6.72 -9.85 -1.79
N ASP A 41 7.78 -10.53 -2.24
CA ASP A 41 9.09 -9.90 -2.47
C ASP A 41 9.05 -8.80 -3.54
N LYS A 42 8.03 -8.82 -4.42
CA LYS A 42 7.92 -7.92 -5.58
C LYS A 42 6.76 -6.92 -5.48
N GLN A 43 5.86 -7.08 -4.51
CA GLN A 43 4.62 -6.32 -4.47
C GLN A 43 4.33 -5.74 -3.09
N ILE A 44 3.87 -4.50 -3.10
CA ILE A 44 3.53 -3.73 -1.91
C ILE A 44 2.14 -3.16 -2.09
N LEU A 45 1.27 -3.37 -1.11
CA LEU A 45 -0.03 -2.73 -1.02
C LEU A 45 0.11 -1.39 -0.29
N ALA A 46 -0.42 -0.32 -0.88
CA ALA A 46 -0.62 0.97 -0.22
C ALA A 46 -2.09 1.37 -0.35
N ALA A 47 -2.65 2.01 0.68
CA ALA A 47 -4.03 2.48 0.66
C ALA A 47 -4.08 3.99 0.92
N SER A 48 -4.56 4.74 -0.06
CA SER A 48 -4.82 6.17 0.09
C SER A 48 -6.19 6.41 0.73
N ASN A 49 -6.31 7.57 1.39
CA ASN A 49 -7.45 7.89 2.23
C ASN A 49 -8.80 7.81 1.52
N ASN A 50 -8.86 8.19 0.25
CA ASN A 50 -10.07 8.10 -0.58
C ASN A 50 -10.54 6.67 -0.92
N GLY A 51 -10.00 5.64 -0.26
CA GLY A 51 -10.44 4.26 -0.46
C GLY A 51 -9.76 3.55 -1.64
N ILE A 52 -8.79 4.19 -2.30
CA ILE A 52 -8.03 3.58 -3.40
C ILE A 52 -6.84 2.80 -2.82
N LEU A 53 -6.79 1.52 -3.16
CA LEU A 53 -5.73 0.59 -2.82
C LEU A 53 -4.88 0.35 -4.06
N CYS A 54 -3.59 0.64 -3.99
CA CYS A 54 -2.64 0.43 -5.07
C CYS A 54 -1.71 -0.73 -4.73
N ILE A 55 -1.52 -1.64 -5.68
CA ILE A 55 -0.42 -2.61 -5.67
C ILE A 55 0.73 -1.99 -6.42
N LEU A 56 1.85 -1.83 -5.74
CA LEU A 56 3.08 -1.23 -6.25
C LEU A 56 4.12 -2.31 -6.49
N ASP A 57 4.90 -2.15 -7.55
CA ASP A 57 6.15 -2.87 -7.75
C ASP A 57 7.16 -2.44 -6.68
N SER A 58 7.74 -3.40 -5.94
CA SER A 58 8.61 -3.11 -4.79
C SER A 58 9.92 -2.42 -5.19
N ASP A 59 10.40 -2.65 -6.40
CA ASP A 59 11.71 -2.20 -6.85
C ASP A 59 11.65 -0.81 -7.47
N THR A 60 10.54 -0.49 -8.15
CA THR A 60 10.35 0.74 -8.91
C THR A 60 9.30 1.68 -8.31
N GLY A 61 8.40 1.19 -7.47
CA GLY A 61 7.26 1.95 -6.96
C GLY A 61 6.13 2.13 -7.98
N SER A 62 6.24 1.52 -9.16
CA SER A 62 5.24 1.65 -10.23
C SER A 62 3.92 1.00 -9.81
N ILE A 63 2.79 1.62 -10.14
CA ILE A 63 1.46 1.06 -9.86
C ILE A 63 1.20 -0.09 -10.83
N ILE A 64 1.04 -1.30 -10.29
CA ILE A 64 0.71 -2.53 -11.03
C ILE A 64 -0.80 -2.67 -11.19
N SER A 65 -1.55 -2.41 -10.12
CA SER A 65 -3.02 -2.52 -10.13
C SER A 65 -3.65 -1.67 -9.03
N GLU A 66 -4.94 -1.39 -9.20
CA GLU A 66 -5.73 -0.59 -8.26
C GLU A 66 -7.04 -1.28 -7.92
N TYR A 67 -7.51 -1.07 -6.69
CA TYR A 67 -8.81 -1.51 -6.20
C TYR A 67 -9.46 -0.36 -5.45
N ALA A 68 -10.77 -0.21 -5.61
CA ALA A 68 -11.53 0.83 -4.91
C ALA A 68 -12.41 0.20 -3.83
N LEU A 69 -12.28 0.71 -2.60
CA LEU A 69 -13.29 0.57 -1.57
C LEU A 69 -14.45 1.54 -1.86
N PRO A 70 -15.66 1.26 -1.37
CA PRO A 70 -16.81 2.15 -1.60
C PRO A 70 -16.75 3.45 -0.79
N ASN A 71 -15.83 3.56 0.17
CA ASN A 71 -15.63 4.80 0.94
C ASN A 71 -14.19 4.90 1.46
N GLU A 72 -13.88 5.98 2.20
CA GLU A 72 -12.53 6.23 2.69
C GLU A 72 -11.96 5.10 3.56
N THR A 73 -10.63 5.00 3.59
CA THR A 73 -9.92 4.13 4.52
C THR A 73 -8.78 4.87 5.20
N PHE A 74 -8.76 4.77 6.52
CA PHE A 74 -7.66 5.25 7.37
C PHE A 74 -6.88 4.09 8.00
N SER A 75 -7.36 2.86 7.78
CA SER A 75 -6.81 1.67 8.42
C SER A 75 -5.62 1.15 7.64
N SER A 76 -4.61 0.65 8.36
CA SER A 76 -3.54 -0.13 7.74
C SER A 76 -4.08 -1.51 7.30
N PRO A 77 -3.76 -1.97 6.08
CA PRO A 77 -4.17 -3.30 5.63
C PRO A 77 -3.47 -4.40 6.45
N ALA A 78 -4.23 -5.45 6.78
CA ALA A 78 -3.72 -6.68 7.39
C ALA A 78 -3.73 -7.81 6.35
N VAL A 79 -2.67 -8.61 6.33
CA VAL A 79 -2.49 -9.69 5.33
C VAL A 79 -2.36 -11.02 6.05
N TYR A 80 -3.13 -12.02 5.62
CA TYR A 80 -3.06 -13.40 6.10
C TYR A 80 -3.28 -14.37 4.94
N GLY A 81 -2.23 -15.13 4.58
CA GLY A 81 -2.23 -15.92 3.35
C GLY A 81 -2.51 -15.03 2.14
N ASP A 82 -3.47 -15.46 1.31
CA ASP A 82 -3.89 -14.74 0.10
C ASP A 82 -4.97 -13.68 0.36
N TYR A 83 -5.23 -13.34 1.63
CA TYR A 83 -6.31 -12.41 2.00
C TYR A 83 -5.75 -11.13 2.59
N ILE A 84 -6.25 -10.01 2.07
CA ILE A 84 -6.07 -8.67 2.59
C ILE A 84 -7.36 -8.28 3.32
N PHE A 85 -7.23 -7.72 4.51
CA PHE A 85 -8.33 -7.17 5.30
C PHE A 85 -8.11 -5.68 5.54
N ILE A 86 -9.14 -4.87 5.31
CA ILE A 86 -9.04 -3.42 5.48
C ILE A 86 -10.37 -2.82 5.94
N GLY A 87 -10.31 -1.93 6.93
CA GLY A 87 -11.47 -1.19 7.42
C GLY A 87 -11.84 -0.06 6.48
N CYS A 88 -13.14 0.18 6.29
CA CYS A 88 -13.67 1.25 5.46
C CYS A 88 -14.61 2.13 6.30
N ARG A 89 -14.70 3.42 5.98
CA ARG A 89 -15.53 4.42 6.68
C ARG A 89 -17.03 4.21 6.55
N ASN A 90 -17.48 3.23 5.78
CA ASN A 90 -18.87 2.80 5.72
C ASN A 90 -19.22 1.72 6.76
N ASP A 91 -18.56 1.75 7.92
CA ASP A 91 -18.75 0.84 9.05
C ASP A 91 -18.51 -0.64 8.72
N SER A 92 -17.78 -0.95 7.65
CA SER A 92 -17.54 -2.31 7.17
C SER A 92 -16.07 -2.69 7.10
N LEU A 93 -15.78 -3.97 7.30
CA LEU A 93 -14.49 -4.59 7.02
C LEU A 93 -14.55 -5.28 5.65
N TYR A 94 -13.61 -4.95 4.78
CA TYR A 94 -13.48 -5.58 3.46
C TYR A 94 -12.40 -6.63 3.46
N SER A 95 -12.64 -7.73 2.74
CA SER A 95 -11.64 -8.73 2.40
C SER A 95 -11.43 -8.78 0.90
N LEU A 96 -10.17 -8.71 0.47
CA LEU A 96 -9.76 -8.84 -0.92
C LEU A 96 -8.88 -10.07 -1.02
N LYS A 97 -9.22 -10.97 -1.96
CA LYS A 97 -8.33 -12.09 -2.28
C LYS A 97 -7.27 -11.60 -3.26
N TYR A 98 -6.02 -11.65 -2.85
CA TYR A 98 -4.87 -11.37 -3.68
C TYR A 98 -4.21 -12.68 -4.08
N ILE A 99 -4.21 -12.97 -5.38
CA ILE A 99 -3.51 -14.13 -5.93
C ILE A 99 -2.24 -13.59 -6.56
N SER A 100 -1.08 -13.89 -5.96
CA SER A 100 0.19 -13.69 -6.65
C SER A 100 0.17 -14.55 -7.91
N GLY A 101 0.21 -13.91 -9.07
CA GLY A 101 0.42 -14.63 -10.33
C GLY A 101 1.70 -15.46 -10.20
N ILE A 102 1.59 -16.76 -10.45
CA ILE A 102 2.71 -17.71 -10.56
C ILE A 102 3.67 -17.21 -11.63
#